data_AF-A0A0F5VJQ0-F1
#
_entry.id   AF-A0A0F5VJQ0-F1
#
_cell.length_a   1.000
_cell.length_b   1.000
_cell.length_c   1.000
_cell.angle_alpha   90.00
_cell.angle_beta   90.00
_cell.angle_gamma   90.00
#
_symmetry.space_group_name_H-M   'P 1'
#
loop_
_entity.id
_entity.type
_entity.pdbx_description
1 polymer ?
#
loop_
_entity_poly.entity_id
_entity_poly.type
_entity_poly.pdbx_seq_one_letter_code
_entity_poly.pdbx_strand_id
1 'polypeptide(L)'
;PNPSAALLKAMLINGAQDLPGQYNPSEAGVSPNNNSGFGLVNLERSVVLTDNGDGNQAGFAAEEELDQGEKRAFRITVPQGAGNTLKITLVWTDPPGAALQNDLNLIVRAGGQERHGNMGTDPGFDRVNNVEQVNWQNVPAGDAEVVVRAHRITQFAQPYALAWRIS
;
A
#
# COMPACT_ATOMS: atom_id res chain seq x y z
N PRO A 1 -7.87 -6.29 20.88
CA PRO A 1 -7.57 -6.38 19.43
C PRO A 1 -6.32 -7.23 19.18
N ASN A 2 -6.36 -8.11 18.17
CA ASN A 2 -5.26 -9.00 17.77
C ASN A 2 -4.90 -8.75 16.30
N PRO A 3 -4.16 -7.68 15.96
CA PRO A 3 -3.85 -7.38 14.57
C PRO A 3 -2.93 -8.46 13.97
N SER A 4 -3.21 -8.86 12.73
CA SER A 4 -2.34 -9.80 12.01
C SER A 4 -0.94 -9.22 11.76
N ALA A 5 0.07 -10.09 11.60
CA ALA A 5 1.43 -9.67 11.27
C ALA A 5 1.49 -8.87 9.96
N ALA A 6 0.65 -9.23 8.98
CA ALA A 6 0.52 -8.50 7.72
C ALA A 6 -0.01 -7.08 7.94
N LEU A 7 -1.03 -6.91 8.80
CA LEU A 7 -1.59 -5.59 9.11
C LEU A 7 -0.56 -4.72 9.84
N LEU A 8 0.13 -5.25 10.85
CA LEU A 8 1.18 -4.50 11.55
C LEU A 8 2.28 -4.03 10.58
N LYS A 9 2.72 -4.91 9.68
CA LYS A 9 3.71 -4.57 8.65
C LYS A 9 3.19 -3.52 7.67
N ALA A 10 1.93 -3.65 7.21
CA ALA A 10 1.29 -2.66 6.33
C ALA A 10 1.23 -1.27 6.97
N MET A 11 0.82 -1.18 8.25
CA MET A 11 0.74 0.08 8.97
C MET A 11 2.09 0.77 9.13
N LEU A 12 3.13 0.02 9.54
CA LEU A 12 4.49 0.55 9.71
C LEU A 12 5.09 1.04 8.40
N ILE A 13 4.93 0.26 7.32
CA ILE A 13 5.43 0.62 5.99
C ILE A 13 4.66 1.83 5.42
N ASN A 14 3.34 1.87 5.58
CA ASN A 14 2.53 2.95 5.07
C ASN A 14 2.80 4.27 5.82
N GLY A 15 3.07 4.20 7.12
CA GLY A 15 3.47 5.34 7.94
C GLY A 15 4.91 5.81 7.71
N ALA A 16 5.77 4.99 7.11
CA ALA A 16 7.18 5.33 6.91
C ALA A 16 7.35 6.57 6.01
N GLN A 17 8.37 7.36 6.34
CA GLN A 17 8.79 8.55 5.60
C GLN A 17 10.15 8.32 4.96
N ASP A 18 10.47 9.05 3.90
CA ASP A 18 11.79 8.96 3.28
C ASP A 18 12.89 9.23 4.30
N LEU A 19 13.98 8.45 4.21
CA LEU A 19 15.16 8.72 4.98
C LEU A 19 15.77 10.02 4.43
N PRO A 20 15.94 11.07 5.24
CA PRO A 20 16.36 12.39 4.73
C PRO A 20 17.78 12.36 4.13
N GLY A 21 18.62 11.43 4.57
CA GLY A 21 20.06 11.44 4.26
C GLY A 21 20.78 12.59 4.94
N GLN A 22 22.08 12.71 4.68
CA GLN A 22 22.98 13.74 5.22
C GLN A 22 23.30 14.82 4.17
N TYR A 23 23.23 14.49 2.88
CA TYR A 23 23.67 15.37 1.79
C TYR A 23 22.51 15.91 0.93
N ASN A 24 22.80 16.89 0.07
CA ASN A 24 21.86 17.43 -0.92
C ASN A 24 22.47 17.35 -2.34
N PRO A 25 21.91 16.55 -3.27
CA PRO A 25 20.74 15.69 -3.09
C PRO A 25 21.01 14.55 -2.10
N SER A 26 19.94 14.05 -1.46
CA SER A 26 20.02 12.98 -0.48
C SER A 26 20.65 11.72 -1.07
N GLU A 27 21.67 11.20 -0.40
CA GLU A 27 22.31 9.93 -0.76
C GLU A 27 21.42 8.72 -0.47
N ALA A 28 20.38 8.89 0.34
CA ALA A 28 19.40 7.84 0.62
C ALA A 28 18.46 7.58 -0.57
N GLY A 29 18.25 8.59 -1.43
CA GLY A 29 17.30 8.52 -2.53
C GLY A 29 15.82 8.48 -2.07
N VAL A 30 14.91 8.50 -3.05
CA VAL A 30 13.46 8.39 -2.80
C VAL A 30 13.13 6.93 -2.45
N SER A 31 12.31 6.70 -1.42
CA SER A 31 11.81 5.36 -1.09
C SER A 31 10.55 5.05 -1.92
N PRO A 32 10.31 3.79 -2.29
CA PRO A 32 11.08 2.61 -1.90
C PRO A 32 12.40 2.46 -2.67
N ASN A 33 13.46 2.01 -1.99
CA ASN A 33 14.72 1.62 -2.63
C ASN A 33 15.51 0.60 -1.78
N ASN A 34 16.60 0.05 -2.33
CA ASN A 34 17.40 -0.98 -1.67
C ASN A 34 18.26 -0.48 -0.50
N ASN A 35 18.42 0.83 -0.33
CA ASN A 35 19.20 1.42 0.76
C ASN A 35 18.32 1.68 2.01
N SER A 36 17.09 2.17 1.80
CA SER A 36 16.17 2.58 2.89
C SER A 36 14.91 1.70 3.01
N GLY A 37 14.72 0.72 2.13
CA GLY A 37 13.46 0.00 2.03
C GLY A 37 12.33 0.97 1.71
N PHE A 38 11.23 0.92 2.49
CA PHE A 38 10.12 1.87 2.37
C PHE A 38 10.30 3.17 3.17
N GLY A 39 11.48 3.35 3.78
CA GLY A 39 11.83 4.54 4.54
C GLY A 39 11.92 4.31 6.06
N LEU A 40 12.09 5.41 6.78
CA LEU A 40 12.17 5.46 8.23
C LEU A 40 10.77 5.34 8.85
N VAL A 41 10.60 4.38 9.76
CA VAL A 41 9.34 4.20 10.51
C VAL A 41 9.00 5.49 11.26
N ASN A 42 7.77 5.96 11.05
CA ASN A 42 7.16 7.03 11.82
C ASN A 42 5.91 6.47 12.51
N LEU A 43 5.96 6.30 13.83
CA LEU A 43 4.90 5.64 14.59
C LEU A 43 3.61 6.47 14.63
N GLU A 44 3.71 7.79 14.76
CA GLU A 44 2.57 8.71 14.70
C GLU A 44 1.80 8.54 13.39
N ARG A 45 2.53 8.43 12.27
CA ARG A 45 1.93 8.14 10.98
C ARG A 45 1.49 6.67 10.88
N SER A 46 2.13 5.73 11.54
CA SER A 46 1.76 4.32 11.41
C SER A 46 0.45 3.99 12.14
N VAL A 47 0.11 4.71 13.21
CA VAL A 47 -1.13 4.50 13.96
C VAL A 47 -2.30 5.14 13.21
N VAL A 48 -3.33 4.34 12.94
CA VAL A 48 -4.62 4.80 12.41
C VAL A 48 -5.58 4.95 13.57
N LEU A 49 -5.98 6.19 13.89
CA LEU A 49 -6.94 6.48 14.93
C LEU A 49 -8.27 6.80 14.27
N THR A 50 -9.23 5.89 14.41
CA THR A 50 -10.55 5.98 13.75
C THR A 50 -11.45 7.09 14.30
N ASP A 51 -11.11 7.66 15.47
CA ASP A 51 -11.94 8.64 16.19
C ASP A 51 -11.37 10.07 16.19
N ASN A 52 -10.27 10.32 15.47
CA ASN A 52 -9.49 11.55 15.64
C ASN A 52 -9.84 12.69 14.66
N GLY A 53 -11.09 12.88 14.23
CA GLY A 53 -11.45 14.09 13.48
C GLY A 53 -10.73 14.33 12.13
N ASP A 54 -9.83 13.45 11.71
CA ASP A 54 -9.00 13.51 10.48
C ASP A 54 -9.81 13.17 9.21
N GLY A 55 -11.13 13.25 9.27
CA GLY A 55 -12.01 13.16 8.09
C GLY A 55 -11.83 11.89 7.24
N ASN A 56 -11.56 10.73 7.83
CA ASN A 56 -11.28 9.45 7.13
C ASN A 56 -10.02 9.46 6.23
N GLN A 57 -9.05 10.34 6.49
CA GLN A 57 -7.82 10.43 5.68
C GLN A 57 -6.82 9.29 5.94
N ALA A 58 -7.01 8.44 6.94
CA ALA A 58 -6.21 7.23 7.13
C ALA A 58 -7.12 6.05 7.49
N GLY A 59 -6.70 4.83 7.14
CA GLY A 59 -7.49 3.64 7.37
C GLY A 59 -6.71 2.35 7.14
N PHE A 60 -7.34 1.23 7.48
CA PHE A 60 -6.84 -0.10 7.21
C PHE A 60 -7.98 -1.06 6.88
N ALA A 61 -7.64 -2.14 6.17
CA ALA A 61 -8.50 -3.29 5.94
C ALA A 61 -7.67 -4.55 6.15
N ALA A 62 -8.24 -5.61 6.72
CA ALA A 62 -7.48 -6.81 7.07
C ALA A 62 -8.33 -8.07 6.92
N GLU A 63 -7.63 -9.19 6.72
CA GLU A 63 -8.15 -10.56 6.87
C GLU A 63 -9.23 -10.95 5.87
N GLU A 64 -9.24 -10.31 4.69
CA GLU A 64 -9.93 -10.84 3.53
C GLU A 64 -9.01 -11.83 2.81
N GLU A 65 -9.54 -13.02 2.53
CA GLU A 65 -8.86 -14.05 1.76
C GLU A 65 -9.32 -14.01 0.30
N LEU A 66 -8.39 -14.30 -0.61
CA LEU A 66 -8.66 -14.43 -2.03
C LEU A 66 -8.25 -15.79 -2.55
N ASP A 67 -9.18 -16.45 -3.24
CA ASP A 67 -8.86 -17.54 -4.14
C ASP A 67 -8.28 -17.02 -5.46
N GLN A 68 -7.62 -17.91 -6.23
CA GLN A 68 -7.02 -17.53 -7.50
C GLN A 68 -8.04 -16.89 -8.45
N GLY A 69 -7.69 -15.73 -9.00
CA GLY A 69 -8.53 -14.99 -9.93
C GLY A 69 -9.58 -14.10 -9.26
N GLU A 70 -9.81 -14.25 -7.95
CA GLU A 70 -10.67 -13.36 -7.21
C GLU A 70 -10.07 -11.96 -7.06
N LYS A 71 -10.97 -11.00 -6.82
CA LYS A 71 -10.62 -9.64 -6.45
C LYS A 71 -11.59 -9.09 -5.43
N ARG A 72 -11.13 -8.13 -4.65
CA ARG A 72 -11.94 -7.30 -3.75
C ARG A 72 -11.67 -5.85 -4.05
N ALA A 73 -12.72 -5.03 -3.95
CA ALA A 73 -12.65 -3.62 -4.27
C ALA A 73 -13.37 -2.80 -3.22
N PHE A 74 -12.79 -1.67 -2.86
CA PHE A 74 -13.41 -0.66 -2.01
C PHE A 74 -12.99 0.73 -2.47
N ARG A 75 -13.63 1.76 -1.90
CA ARG A 75 -13.37 3.16 -2.26
C ARG A 75 -12.78 3.91 -1.09
N ILE A 76 -11.83 4.79 -1.41
CA ILE A 76 -11.30 5.80 -0.51
C ILE A 76 -11.71 7.16 -1.09
N THR A 77 -12.33 8.00 -0.26
CA THR A 77 -12.68 9.36 -0.66
C THR A 77 -11.48 10.27 -0.50
N VAL A 78 -10.94 10.78 -1.61
CA VAL A 78 -9.91 11.80 -1.64
C VAL A 78 -10.58 13.18 -1.45
N PRO A 79 -10.17 13.97 -0.44
CA PRO A 79 -10.79 15.26 -0.14
C PRO A 79 -10.61 16.26 -1.27
N GLN A 80 -11.51 17.24 -1.32
CA GLN A 80 -11.40 18.38 -2.24
C GLN A 80 -10.13 19.17 -1.95
N GLY A 81 -9.47 19.66 -3.00
CA GLY A 81 -8.20 20.37 -2.91
C GLY A 81 -7.17 19.83 -3.90
N ALA A 82 -6.02 20.50 -3.96
CA ALA A 82 -4.86 20.08 -4.75
C ALA A 82 -3.73 19.64 -3.83
N GLY A 83 -2.77 18.88 -4.36
CA GLY A 83 -1.59 18.44 -3.61
C GLY A 83 -1.79 17.17 -2.78
N ASN A 84 -3.01 16.60 -2.77
CA ASN A 84 -3.28 15.35 -2.06
C ASN A 84 -2.33 14.24 -2.52
N THR A 85 -1.77 13.51 -1.55
CA THR A 85 -0.97 12.32 -1.79
C THR A 85 -1.66 11.12 -1.16
N LEU A 86 -2.07 10.15 -1.97
CA LEU A 86 -2.58 8.87 -1.49
C LEU A 86 -1.45 7.85 -1.43
N LYS A 87 -1.08 7.45 -0.22
CA LYS A 87 -0.16 6.34 0.04
C LYS A 87 -0.96 5.14 0.54
N ILE A 88 -0.89 4.04 -0.17
CA ILE A 88 -1.56 2.78 0.17
C ILE A 88 -0.60 1.61 0.01
N THR A 89 -0.55 0.76 1.03
CA THR A 89 0.35 -0.39 1.12
C THR A 89 -0.45 -1.67 1.33
N LEU A 90 -0.27 -2.63 0.44
CA LEU A 90 -0.74 -4.01 0.50
C LEU A 90 0.37 -4.90 1.06
N VAL A 91 0.04 -5.77 2.01
CA VAL A 91 0.94 -6.77 2.58
C VAL A 91 0.23 -8.10 2.75
N TRP A 92 0.91 -9.19 2.45
CA TRP A 92 0.46 -10.54 2.80
C TRP A 92 1.59 -11.40 3.34
N THR A 93 1.23 -12.34 4.21
CA THR A 93 2.15 -13.40 4.67
C THR A 93 2.14 -14.50 3.63
N ASP A 94 3.12 -14.46 2.73
CA ASP A 94 3.27 -15.43 1.64
C ASP A 94 3.66 -16.83 2.18
N PRO A 95 3.15 -17.93 1.61
CA PRO A 95 3.62 -19.27 1.95
C PRO A 95 5.13 -19.44 1.72
N PRO A 96 5.79 -20.33 2.47
CA PRO A 96 7.22 -20.55 2.32
C PRO A 96 7.55 -21.12 0.93
N GLY A 97 8.59 -20.58 0.29
CA GLY A 97 9.09 -21.05 -0.99
C GLY A 97 10.36 -20.31 -1.43
N ALA A 98 10.95 -20.76 -2.54
CA ALA A 98 12.19 -20.19 -3.07
C ALA A 98 12.03 -18.79 -3.69
N ALA A 99 10.79 -18.40 -4.00
CA ALA A 99 10.39 -17.12 -4.56
C ALA A 99 8.96 -16.80 -4.08
N LEU A 100 8.39 -15.69 -4.54
CA LEU A 100 6.99 -15.34 -4.29
C LEU A 100 6.07 -16.50 -4.71
N GLN A 101 5.29 -17.04 -3.77
CA GLN A 101 4.39 -18.16 -4.00
C GLN A 101 3.05 -17.63 -4.51
N ASN A 102 2.34 -16.87 -3.67
CA ASN A 102 1.08 -16.22 -3.97
C ASN A 102 1.33 -14.78 -4.43
N ASP A 103 0.79 -14.44 -5.59
CA ASP A 103 0.96 -13.17 -6.28
C ASP A 103 -0.36 -12.41 -6.24
N LEU A 104 -0.40 -11.36 -5.41
CA LEU A 104 -1.50 -10.41 -5.30
C LEU A 104 -1.10 -9.09 -5.92
N ASN A 105 -2.02 -8.47 -6.67
CA ASN A 105 -1.82 -7.13 -7.22
C ASN A 105 -2.62 -6.09 -6.45
N LEU A 106 -1.98 -4.97 -6.14
CA LEU A 106 -2.61 -3.71 -5.75
C LEU A 106 -2.84 -2.84 -7.00
N ILE A 107 -4.09 -2.45 -7.21
CA ILE A 107 -4.50 -1.55 -8.28
C ILE A 107 -5.25 -0.38 -7.65
N VAL A 108 -4.90 0.84 -8.03
CA VAL A 108 -5.55 2.07 -7.57
C VAL A 108 -6.00 2.89 -8.77
N ARG A 109 -7.28 3.23 -8.82
CA ARG A 109 -7.87 4.04 -9.91
C ARG A 109 -8.49 5.31 -9.36
N ALA A 110 -8.13 6.45 -9.93
CA ALA A 110 -8.69 7.75 -9.58
C ALA A 110 -8.66 8.68 -10.80
N GLY A 111 -9.72 9.47 -11.01
CA GLY A 111 -9.78 10.47 -12.08
C GLY A 111 -9.49 9.93 -13.48
N GLY A 112 -9.86 8.67 -13.78
CA GLY A 112 -9.61 8.03 -15.07
C GLY A 112 -8.17 7.51 -15.27
N GLN A 113 -7.31 7.59 -14.25
CA GLN A 113 -5.96 7.04 -14.26
C GLN A 113 -5.87 5.80 -13.37
N GLU A 114 -4.88 4.94 -13.63
CA GLU A 114 -4.61 3.70 -12.90
C GLU A 114 -3.13 3.64 -12.49
N ARG A 115 -2.88 3.08 -11.31
CA ARG A 115 -1.55 2.84 -10.74
C ARG A 115 -1.50 1.44 -10.16
N HIS A 116 -0.38 0.76 -10.34
CA HIS A 116 -0.14 -0.57 -9.78
C HIS A 116 0.94 -0.53 -8.71
N GLY A 117 0.85 -1.44 -7.75
CA GLY A 117 1.81 -1.56 -6.67
C GLY A 117 3.26 -1.64 -7.16
N ASN A 118 4.12 -0.79 -6.64
CA ASN A 118 5.56 -0.72 -6.96
C ASN A 118 5.91 -0.40 -8.44
N MET A 119 4.93 0.00 -9.26
CA MET A 119 5.16 0.25 -10.70
C MET A 119 5.25 1.73 -11.06
N GLY A 120 5.04 2.64 -10.10
CA GLY A 120 4.94 4.07 -10.40
C GLY A 120 3.82 4.32 -11.43
N THR A 121 4.18 4.75 -12.64
CA THR A 121 3.23 4.94 -13.75
C THR A 121 3.21 3.80 -14.75
N ASP A 122 4.06 2.78 -14.60
CA ASP A 122 4.14 1.67 -15.54
C ASP A 122 2.87 0.78 -15.44
N PRO A 123 2.37 0.26 -16.58
CA PRO A 123 1.17 -0.57 -16.62
C PRO A 123 1.43 -2.03 -16.19
N GLY A 124 2.68 -2.38 -15.90
CA GLY A 124 3.09 -3.70 -15.42
C GLY A 124 2.61 -3.98 -13.99
N PHE A 125 3.07 -5.06 -13.40
CA PHE A 125 2.74 -5.44 -12.04
C PHE A 125 3.96 -6.00 -11.34
N ASP A 126 4.04 -5.86 -10.02
CA ASP A 126 5.07 -6.51 -9.24
C ASP A 126 4.82 -8.02 -9.26
N ARG A 127 5.90 -8.79 -9.35
CA ARG A 127 5.88 -10.26 -9.45
C ARG A 127 6.85 -10.92 -8.48
N VAL A 128 7.47 -10.13 -7.60
CA VAL A 128 8.58 -10.56 -6.76
C VAL A 128 8.38 -10.19 -5.29
N ASN A 129 7.60 -9.15 -4.98
CA ASN A 129 7.39 -8.69 -3.61
C ASN A 129 6.03 -9.11 -3.04
N ASN A 130 6.02 -9.47 -1.75
CA ASN A 130 4.79 -9.64 -0.96
C ASN A 130 4.34 -8.35 -0.24
N VAL A 131 4.89 -7.23 -0.69
CA VAL A 131 4.54 -5.88 -0.26
C VAL A 131 4.44 -5.04 -1.51
N GLU A 132 3.26 -4.46 -1.74
CA GLU A 132 3.00 -3.58 -2.86
C GLU A 132 2.54 -2.23 -2.36
N GLN A 133 3.15 -1.14 -2.86
CA GLN A 133 2.78 0.21 -2.48
C GLN A 133 2.49 1.08 -3.70
N VAL A 134 1.40 1.85 -3.61
CA VAL A 134 1.16 3.00 -4.47
C VAL A 134 1.34 4.25 -3.62
N ASN A 135 2.28 5.11 -4.01
CA ASN A 135 2.47 6.44 -3.45
C ASN A 135 2.13 7.47 -4.54
N TRP A 136 0.87 7.88 -4.61
CA TRP A 136 0.34 8.70 -5.69
C TRP A 136 0.25 10.17 -5.28
N GLN A 137 1.28 10.94 -5.65
CA GLN A 137 1.30 12.39 -5.48
C GLN A 137 0.33 13.08 -6.45
N ASN A 138 -0.33 14.15 -5.98
CA ASN A 138 -1.34 14.89 -6.74
C ASN A 138 -2.48 13.98 -7.24
N VAL A 139 -2.93 13.05 -6.41
CA VAL A 139 -4.07 12.20 -6.73
C VAL A 139 -5.34 13.07 -6.91
N PRO A 140 -6.16 12.84 -7.96
CA PRO A 140 -7.40 13.60 -8.14
C PRO A 140 -8.35 13.45 -6.95
N ALA A 141 -9.00 14.56 -6.56
CA ALA A 141 -10.08 14.54 -5.57
C ALA A 141 -11.29 13.71 -6.04
N GLY A 142 -12.05 13.16 -5.10
CA GLY A 142 -13.16 12.26 -5.38
C GLY A 142 -12.86 10.80 -5.02
N ASP A 143 -13.53 9.86 -5.67
CA ASP A 143 -13.38 8.44 -5.32
C ASP A 143 -12.14 7.83 -5.96
N ALA A 144 -11.26 7.29 -5.11
CA ALA A 144 -10.21 6.36 -5.50
C ALA A 144 -10.69 4.93 -5.28
N GLU A 145 -10.85 4.16 -6.36
CA GLU A 145 -11.13 2.73 -6.29
C GLU A 145 -9.82 1.97 -6.04
N VAL A 146 -9.79 1.19 -4.96
CA VAL A 146 -8.71 0.27 -4.63
C VAL A 146 -9.17 -1.13 -4.95
N VAL A 147 -8.38 -1.89 -5.69
CA VAL A 147 -8.63 -3.28 -6.01
C VAL A 147 -7.43 -4.13 -5.61
N VAL A 148 -7.68 -5.20 -4.84
CA VAL A 148 -6.71 -6.28 -4.61
C VAL A 148 -7.14 -7.47 -5.44
N ARG A 149 -6.24 -8.03 -6.23
CA ARG A 149 -6.52 -9.16 -7.12
C ARG A 149 -5.51 -10.27 -6.91
N ALA A 150 -5.99 -11.49 -6.70
CA ALA A 150 -5.16 -12.69 -6.70
C ALA A 150 -4.82 -13.11 -8.15
N HIS A 151 -3.60 -12.82 -8.58
CA HIS A 151 -3.11 -13.19 -9.91
C HIS A 151 -2.82 -14.68 -10.03
N ARG A 152 -2.06 -15.18 -9.05
CA ARG A 152 -1.64 -16.58 -8.96
C ARG A 152 -1.65 -16.97 -7.50
N ILE A 153 -2.29 -18.09 -7.19
CA ILE A 153 -2.27 -18.68 -5.85
C ILE A 153 -1.76 -20.10 -6.02
N THR A 154 -0.61 -20.40 -5.40
CA THR A 154 -0.01 -21.74 -5.46
C THR A 154 -0.47 -22.61 -4.29
N GLN A 155 -0.82 -21.99 -3.15
CA GLN A 155 -1.25 -22.69 -1.94
C GLN A 155 -2.33 -21.89 -1.20
N PHE A 156 -3.51 -22.51 -1.03
CA PHE A 156 -4.66 -22.04 -0.24
C PHE A 156 -5.12 -20.59 -0.53
N ALA A 157 -6.31 -20.21 -0.06
CA ALA A 157 -6.71 -18.81 -0.18
C ALA A 157 -5.73 -17.90 0.58
N GLN A 158 -5.35 -16.76 0.01
CA GLN A 158 -4.35 -15.87 0.59
C GLN A 158 -5.02 -14.71 1.34
N PRO A 159 -4.88 -14.64 2.69
CA PRO A 159 -5.25 -13.44 3.43
C PRO A 159 -4.29 -12.29 3.17
N TYR A 160 -4.81 -11.07 3.16
CA TYR A 160 -4.01 -9.86 3.02
C TYR A 160 -4.44 -8.75 4.00
N ALA A 161 -3.61 -7.72 4.07
CA ALA A 161 -3.92 -6.49 4.79
C ALA A 161 -3.52 -5.26 3.98
N LEU A 162 -4.25 -4.18 4.18
CA LEU A 162 -4.02 -2.86 3.60
C LEU A 162 -3.94 -1.82 4.70
N ALA A 163 -3.08 -0.83 4.50
CA ALA A 163 -3.12 0.43 5.22
C ALA A 163 -3.00 1.58 4.23
N TRP A 164 -3.72 2.68 4.46
CA TRP A 164 -3.64 3.87 3.63
C TRP A 164 -3.62 5.16 4.43
N ARG A 165 -3.07 6.21 3.82
CA ARG A 165 -3.16 7.59 4.27
C ARG A 165 -3.25 8.53 3.07
N ILE A 166 -4.04 9.59 3.24
CA ILE A 166 -4.05 10.80 2.43
C ILE A 166 -3.36 11.91 3.23
N SER A 167 -2.48 12.67 2.59
CA SER A 167 -1.80 13.85 3.16
C SER A 167 -1.76 14.99 2.16
#